data_AF-A0A4Q1KUF4-F1
#
_entry.id   AF-A0A4Q1KUF4-F1
#
_cell.length_a   1.000
_cell.length_b   1.000
_cell.length_c   1.000
_cell.angle_alpha   90.00
_cell.angle_beta   90.00
_cell.angle_gamma   90.00
#
_symmetry.space_group_name_H-M   'P 1'
#
loop_
_entity.id
_entity.type
_entity.pdbx_description
1 polymer ?
#
loop_
_entity_poly.entity_id
_entity_poly.type
_entity_poly.pdbx_seq_one_letter_code
_entity_poly.pdbx_strand_id
1 'polypeptide(L)'
;MTALAGRSLDGPVETTVAGNVEFPACVWGDPAGATVQVSRIPAEDWAQQLPEMLQQLEATGLVDDAENTRTIREASALVGTGEKLDAVQACEIFSTTIEIAGGEPGRTETVNIVPSLEDPQALTGQSCRDGVFSSVLVMRDGITGAPEEVATVEQALATVAAH
;
A
#
# COMPACT_ATOMS: atom_id res chain seq x y z
N MET A 1 3.13 -20.00 7.31
CA MET A 1 3.29 -18.87 6.35
C MET A 1 4.05 -19.25 5.09
N THR A 2 3.94 -20.52 4.65
CA THR A 2 4.65 -21.03 3.46
C THR A 2 4.14 -20.43 2.15
N ALA A 3 2.86 -19.99 2.11
CA ALA A 3 2.21 -19.57 0.88
C ALA A 3 2.79 -18.26 0.30
N LEU A 4 3.08 -17.26 1.13
CA LEU A 4 3.50 -15.93 0.62
C LEU A 4 4.98 -15.85 0.26
N ALA A 5 5.87 -16.41 1.08
CA ALA A 5 7.30 -16.40 0.84
C ALA A 5 7.82 -17.61 0.02
N GLY A 6 6.94 -18.55 -0.31
CA GLY A 6 7.31 -19.83 -0.93
C GLY A 6 8.13 -20.75 -0.02
N ARG A 7 8.29 -20.42 1.27
CA ARG A 7 9.06 -21.17 2.27
C ARG A 7 8.55 -20.91 3.68
N SER A 8 8.93 -21.76 4.63
CA SER A 8 8.63 -21.50 6.05
C SER A 8 9.38 -20.26 6.53
N LEU A 9 8.69 -19.43 7.30
CA LEU A 9 9.24 -18.27 7.99
C LEU A 9 9.12 -18.48 9.49
N ASP A 10 10.01 -17.85 10.25
CA ASP A 10 9.91 -17.76 11.71
C ASP A 10 8.67 -16.96 12.16
N GLY A 11 8.44 -16.81 13.46
CA GLY A 11 7.33 -16.01 13.99
C GLY A 11 7.42 -14.52 13.64
N PRO A 12 6.31 -13.75 13.76
CA PRO A 12 6.35 -12.33 13.49
C PRO A 12 7.20 -11.59 14.52
N VAL A 13 7.87 -10.54 14.06
CA VAL A 13 8.45 -9.50 14.89
C VAL A 13 7.69 -8.21 14.61
N GLU A 14 7.27 -7.52 15.67
CA GLU A 14 6.67 -6.20 15.56
C GLU A 14 7.72 -5.18 15.11
N THR A 15 7.35 -4.31 14.18
CA THR A 15 8.19 -3.25 13.65
C THR A 15 7.32 -2.05 13.25
N THR A 16 7.96 -0.99 12.77
CA THR A 16 7.31 0.07 12.01
C THR A 16 7.68 -0.01 10.53
N VAL A 17 6.74 0.36 9.66
CA VAL A 17 7.02 0.61 8.24
C VAL A 17 7.66 1.98 8.13
N ALA A 18 8.80 2.05 7.46
CA ALA A 18 9.47 3.31 7.17
C ALA A 18 8.64 4.16 6.20
N GLY A 19 8.37 5.39 6.60
CA GLY A 19 7.66 6.44 5.86
C GLY A 19 7.70 7.72 6.68
N ASN A 20 7.12 8.82 6.18
CA ASN A 20 7.02 10.05 6.97
C ASN A 20 6.13 9.92 8.22
N VAL A 21 5.21 8.94 8.20
CA VAL A 21 4.47 8.49 9.38
C VAL A 21 4.76 7.01 9.56
N GLU A 22 5.30 6.65 10.72
CA GLU A 22 5.61 5.26 11.06
C GLU A 22 4.31 4.50 11.34
N PHE A 23 4.10 3.39 10.63
CA PHE A 23 2.95 2.52 10.85
C PHE A 23 3.35 1.22 11.51
N PRO A 24 2.59 0.71 12.50
CA PRO A 24 2.84 -0.61 13.05
C PRO A 24 2.73 -1.67 11.96
N ALA A 25 3.66 -2.61 11.98
CA ALA A 25 3.67 -3.77 11.10
C ALA A 25 4.18 -5.01 11.83
N CYS A 26 3.78 -6.16 11.32
CA CYS A 26 4.38 -7.44 11.66
C CYS A 26 5.26 -7.88 10.49
N VAL A 27 6.48 -8.31 10.79
CA VAL A 27 7.42 -8.85 9.80
C VAL A 27 7.77 -10.29 10.12
N TRP A 28 7.72 -11.13 9.09
CA TRP A 28 8.18 -12.52 9.13
C TRP A 28 9.38 -12.70 8.21
N GLY A 29 10.33 -13.51 8.66
CA GLY A 29 11.52 -13.84 7.88
C GLY A 29 12.69 -12.89 8.12
N ASP A 30 13.58 -12.81 7.14
CA ASP A 30 14.84 -12.05 7.20
C ASP A 30 15.07 -11.30 5.89
N PRO A 31 15.55 -10.03 5.93
CA PRO A 31 15.80 -9.23 4.73
C PRO A 31 16.77 -9.85 3.73
N ALA A 32 17.71 -10.71 4.17
CA ALA A 32 18.68 -11.35 3.28
C ALA A 32 18.12 -12.59 2.56
N GLY A 33 16.83 -12.92 2.72
CA GLY A 33 16.23 -14.04 2.02
C GLY A 33 14.80 -13.78 1.56
N ALA A 34 13.85 -13.87 2.48
CA ALA A 34 12.44 -13.67 2.16
C ALA A 34 11.78 -13.05 3.37
N THR A 35 11.05 -11.97 3.11
CA THR A 35 10.38 -11.13 4.09
C THR A 35 8.93 -10.97 3.68
N VAL A 36 8.04 -11.16 4.65
CA VAL A 36 6.64 -10.75 4.53
C VAL A 36 6.41 -9.68 5.57
N GLN A 37 5.89 -8.53 5.17
CA GLN A 37 5.50 -7.45 6.06
C GLN A 37 4.00 -7.23 5.91
N VAL A 38 3.29 -7.16 7.03
CA VAL A 38 1.85 -6.87 7.05
C VAL A 38 1.62 -5.68 7.95
N SER A 39 0.83 -4.73 7.48
CA SER A 39 0.34 -3.60 8.28
C SER A 39 -1.17 -3.48 8.15
N ARG A 40 -1.82 -3.09 9.25
CA ARG A 40 -3.23 -2.75 9.30
C ARG A 40 -3.42 -1.60 10.27
N ILE A 41 -4.00 -0.50 9.78
CA ILE A 41 -4.14 0.75 10.53
C ILE A 41 -5.46 1.44 10.17
N PRO A 42 -5.95 2.37 11.01
CA PRO A 42 -6.99 3.30 10.61
C PRO A 42 -6.59 4.06 9.33
N ALA A 43 -7.53 4.23 8.40
CA ALA A 43 -7.26 4.90 7.13
C ALA A 43 -6.88 6.38 7.33
N GLU A 44 -7.37 7.02 8.39
CA GLU A 44 -6.98 8.39 8.79
C GLU A 44 -5.49 8.52 9.12
N ASP A 45 -4.86 7.44 9.61
CA ASP A 45 -3.42 7.40 9.90
C ASP A 45 -2.64 7.19 8.59
N TRP A 46 -3.13 6.35 7.68
CA TRP A 46 -2.60 6.25 6.32
C TRP A 46 -2.60 7.60 5.60
N ALA A 47 -3.71 8.34 5.70
CA ALA A 47 -3.90 9.63 5.05
C ALA A 47 -2.88 10.69 5.50
N GLN A 48 -2.20 10.50 6.62
CA GLN A 48 -1.12 11.41 7.07
C GLN A 48 0.06 11.47 6.08
N GLN A 49 0.18 10.49 5.17
CA GLN A 49 1.23 10.46 4.15
C GLN A 49 0.88 11.23 2.87
N LEU A 50 -0.38 11.69 2.70
CA LEU A 50 -0.84 12.35 1.48
C LEU A 50 0.04 13.52 1.02
N PRO A 51 0.54 14.42 1.90
CA PRO A 51 1.36 15.55 1.46
C PRO A 51 2.64 15.15 0.75
N GLU A 52 3.34 14.14 1.27
CA GLU A 52 4.56 13.65 0.63
C GLU A 52 4.23 12.88 -0.66
N MET A 53 3.23 12.01 -0.61
CA MET A 53 2.82 11.22 -1.77
C MET A 53 2.42 12.13 -2.93
N LEU A 54 1.68 13.22 -2.66
CA LEU A 54 1.35 14.21 -3.66
C LEU A 54 2.59 14.91 -4.23
N GLN A 55 3.55 15.30 -3.37
CA GLN A 55 4.81 15.89 -3.84
C GLN A 55 5.58 14.95 -4.77
N GLN A 56 5.61 13.65 -4.45
CA GLN A 56 6.24 12.63 -5.28
C GLN A 56 5.49 12.45 -6.61
N LEU A 57 4.16 12.36 -6.57
CA LEU A 57 3.33 12.25 -7.78
C LEU A 57 3.52 13.45 -8.71
N GLU A 58 3.51 14.68 -8.18
CA GLU A 58 3.72 15.89 -8.97
C GLU A 58 5.12 15.96 -9.58
N ALA A 59 6.14 15.46 -8.87
CA ALA A 59 7.51 15.39 -9.37
C ALA A 59 7.65 14.44 -10.58
N THR A 60 6.77 13.45 -10.76
CA THR A 60 6.78 12.58 -11.94
C THR A 60 6.26 13.26 -13.20
N GLY A 61 5.50 14.35 -13.08
CA GLY A 61 4.86 15.04 -14.20
C GLY A 61 3.74 14.25 -14.89
N LEU A 62 3.32 13.09 -14.33
CA LEU A 62 2.33 12.18 -14.92
C LEU A 62 0.87 12.51 -14.55
N VAL A 63 0.63 13.69 -13.97
CA VAL A 63 -0.65 14.01 -13.35
C VAL A 63 -1.55 14.79 -14.33
N ASP A 64 -2.24 14.05 -15.21
CA ASP A 64 -3.10 14.59 -16.27
C ASP A 64 -4.60 14.70 -15.88
N ASP A 65 -5.04 14.04 -14.81
CA ASP A 65 -6.43 14.06 -14.33
C ASP A 65 -6.69 15.26 -13.41
N ALA A 66 -7.16 16.37 -13.97
CA ALA A 66 -7.34 17.62 -13.23
C ALA A 66 -8.34 17.52 -12.06
N GLU A 67 -9.36 16.67 -12.15
CA GLU A 67 -10.39 16.56 -11.11
C GLU A 67 -9.91 15.70 -9.94
N ASN A 68 -9.44 14.47 -10.22
CA ASN A 68 -8.94 13.58 -9.18
C ASN A 68 -7.71 14.15 -8.49
N THR A 69 -6.84 14.83 -9.23
CA THR A 69 -5.69 15.52 -8.65
C THR A 69 -6.09 16.67 -7.73
N ARG A 70 -7.15 17.42 -8.08
CA ARG A 70 -7.67 18.46 -7.19
C ARG A 70 -8.18 17.86 -5.88
N THR A 71 -8.91 16.75 -5.94
CA THR A 71 -9.41 16.03 -4.77
C THR A 71 -8.26 15.62 -3.84
N ILE A 72 -7.19 15.04 -4.37
CA ILE A 72 -6.01 14.67 -3.56
C ILE A 72 -5.29 15.90 -3.00
N ARG A 73 -5.18 16.99 -3.77
CA ARG A 73 -4.59 18.26 -3.29
C ARG A 73 -5.37 18.86 -2.13
N GLU A 74 -6.70 18.87 -2.21
CA GLU A 74 -7.56 19.36 -1.12
C GLU A 74 -7.41 18.51 0.14
N ALA A 75 -7.47 17.18 -0.01
CA ALA A 75 -7.25 16.24 1.10
C ALA A 75 -5.84 16.39 1.72
N SER A 76 -4.81 16.51 0.88
CA SER A 76 -3.43 16.75 1.29
C SER A 76 -3.27 18.08 2.03
N ALA A 77 -3.97 19.13 1.62
CA ALA A 77 -3.90 20.43 2.28
C ALA A 77 -4.52 20.38 3.69
N LEU A 78 -5.65 19.70 3.85
CA LEU A 78 -6.29 19.47 5.16
C LEU A 78 -5.38 18.68 6.10
N VAL A 79 -4.79 17.58 5.61
CA VAL A 79 -3.82 16.82 6.40
C VAL A 79 -2.60 17.66 6.78
N GLY A 80 -2.10 18.48 5.84
CA GLY A 80 -0.95 19.35 6.06
C GLY A 80 -1.17 20.45 7.13
N THR A 81 -2.43 20.83 7.43
CA THR A 81 -2.75 21.75 8.53
C THR A 81 -2.90 21.04 9.88
N GLY A 82 -2.73 19.71 9.92
CA GLY A 82 -2.90 18.87 11.10
C GLY A 82 -4.33 18.39 11.33
N GLU A 83 -5.24 18.60 10.37
CA GLU A 83 -6.58 18.01 10.40
C GLU A 83 -6.51 16.54 10.01
N LYS A 84 -7.40 15.72 10.58
CA LYS A 84 -7.56 14.32 10.18
C LYS A 84 -8.74 14.21 9.24
N LEU A 85 -8.55 13.53 8.10
CA LEU A 85 -9.67 13.06 7.29
C LEU A 85 -10.47 12.05 8.11
N ASP A 86 -11.77 11.98 7.86
CA ASP A 86 -12.54 10.86 8.38
C ASP A 86 -12.06 9.55 7.71
N ALA A 87 -12.18 8.44 8.43
CA ALA A 87 -11.64 7.17 7.97
C ALA A 87 -12.24 6.71 6.62
N VAL A 88 -13.53 6.97 6.37
CA VAL A 88 -14.19 6.56 5.13
C VAL A 88 -13.69 7.41 3.96
N GLN A 89 -13.63 8.73 4.16
CA GLN A 89 -13.05 9.68 3.21
C GLN A 89 -11.58 9.34 2.91
N ALA A 90 -10.80 8.93 3.91
CA ALA A 90 -9.43 8.47 3.66
C ALA A 90 -9.38 7.26 2.69
N CYS A 91 -10.33 6.32 2.77
CA CYS A 91 -10.43 5.23 1.79
C CYS A 91 -10.92 5.69 0.41
N GLU A 92 -11.77 6.70 0.33
CA GLU A 92 -12.14 7.33 -0.94
C GLU A 92 -10.91 7.94 -1.60
N ILE A 93 -10.09 8.69 -0.84
CA ILE A 93 -8.83 9.24 -1.35
C ILE A 93 -7.87 8.14 -1.79
N PHE A 94 -7.74 7.05 -1.04
CA PHE A 94 -6.96 5.89 -1.47
C PHE A 94 -7.45 5.36 -2.84
N SER A 95 -8.75 5.26 -3.05
CA SER A 95 -9.32 4.80 -4.33
C SER A 95 -8.98 5.79 -5.45
N THR A 96 -9.07 7.10 -5.20
CA THR A 96 -8.64 8.13 -6.15
C THR A 96 -7.15 8.01 -6.51
N THR A 97 -6.29 7.61 -5.58
CA THR A 97 -4.85 7.41 -5.89
C THR A 97 -4.62 6.26 -6.87
N ILE A 98 -5.44 5.19 -6.77
CA ILE A 98 -5.41 4.07 -7.72
C ILE A 98 -5.86 4.53 -9.10
N GLU A 99 -6.92 5.34 -9.18
CA GLU A 99 -7.44 5.88 -10.44
C GLU A 99 -6.41 6.75 -11.16
N ILE A 100 -5.73 7.65 -10.44
CA ILE A 100 -4.65 8.48 -11.01
C ILE A 100 -3.50 7.63 -11.53
N ALA A 101 -3.20 6.52 -10.86
CA ALA A 101 -2.19 5.55 -11.32
C ALA A 101 -2.66 4.71 -12.54
N GLY A 102 -3.86 4.96 -13.08
CA GLY A 102 -4.42 4.28 -14.25
C GLY A 102 -5.30 3.07 -13.91
N GLY A 103 -5.65 2.89 -12.63
CA GLY A 103 -6.59 1.86 -12.20
C GLY A 103 -8.05 2.18 -12.55
N GLU A 104 -8.91 1.17 -12.48
CA GLU A 104 -10.35 1.37 -12.72
C GLU A 104 -11.00 2.21 -11.59
N PRO A 105 -12.01 3.05 -11.93
CA PRO A 105 -12.72 3.83 -10.93
C PRO A 105 -13.34 3.03 -9.79
N GLY A 106 -13.20 3.55 -8.57
CA GLY A 106 -13.75 2.95 -7.35
C GLY A 106 -13.05 1.68 -6.87
N ARG A 107 -11.89 1.33 -7.42
CA ARG A 107 -11.09 0.23 -6.86
C ARG A 107 -10.58 0.58 -5.47
N THR A 108 -10.77 -0.37 -4.55
CA THR A 108 -10.40 -0.26 -3.13
C THR A 108 -9.17 -1.08 -2.77
N GLU A 109 -8.53 -1.68 -3.77
CA GLU A 109 -7.31 -2.46 -3.61
C GLU A 109 -6.46 -2.44 -4.89
N THR A 110 -5.16 -2.64 -4.71
CA THR A 110 -4.18 -2.75 -5.78
C THR A 110 -3.04 -3.68 -5.36
N VAL A 111 -2.40 -4.32 -6.35
CA VAL A 111 -1.13 -5.03 -6.17
C VAL A 111 -0.14 -4.45 -7.16
N ASN A 112 0.97 -3.92 -6.64
CA ASN A 112 2.03 -3.32 -7.43
C ASN A 112 3.30 -4.18 -7.38
N ILE A 113 4.02 -4.23 -8.50
CA ILE A 113 5.33 -4.83 -8.62
C ILE A 113 6.36 -3.72 -8.40
N VAL A 114 7.31 -3.93 -7.49
CA VAL A 114 8.28 -2.91 -7.08
C VAL A 114 9.70 -3.36 -7.44
N PRO A 115 10.55 -2.47 -8.01
CA PRO A 115 10.19 -1.16 -8.55
C PRO A 115 9.38 -1.24 -9.85
N SER A 116 9.55 -2.29 -10.66
CA SER A 116 8.83 -2.47 -11.92
C SER A 116 8.76 -3.93 -12.36
N LEU A 117 8.02 -4.20 -13.44
CA LEU A 117 7.88 -5.55 -14.03
C LEU A 117 9.18 -6.04 -14.68
N GLU A 118 10.04 -5.15 -15.17
CA GLU A 118 11.30 -5.49 -15.81
C GLU A 118 12.39 -5.94 -14.84
N ASP A 119 12.38 -5.41 -13.62
CA ASP A 119 13.29 -5.77 -12.53
C ASP A 119 12.51 -5.92 -11.21
N PRO A 120 11.70 -6.98 -11.06
CA PRO A 120 10.84 -7.14 -9.91
C PRO A 120 11.65 -7.58 -8.68
N GLN A 121 11.54 -6.79 -7.61
CA GLN A 121 12.21 -7.03 -6.33
C GLN A 121 11.21 -7.31 -5.20
N ALA A 122 9.97 -6.82 -5.32
CA ALA A 122 8.91 -7.02 -4.35
C ALA A 122 7.52 -6.98 -4.99
N LEU A 123 6.55 -7.51 -4.25
CA LEU A 123 5.12 -7.31 -4.49
C LEU A 123 4.50 -6.61 -3.30
N THR A 124 3.75 -5.54 -3.54
CA THR A 124 3.01 -4.81 -2.50
C THR A 124 1.53 -4.83 -2.83
N GLY A 125 0.73 -5.46 -1.98
CA GLY A 125 -0.72 -5.41 -2.00
C GLY A 125 -1.22 -4.41 -0.99
N GLN A 126 -2.11 -3.51 -1.38
CA GLN A 126 -2.69 -2.48 -0.51
C GLN A 126 -4.19 -2.40 -0.73
N SER A 127 -4.95 -2.23 0.35
CA SER A 127 -6.40 -2.03 0.30
C SER A 127 -6.86 -1.03 1.33
N CYS A 128 -7.95 -0.30 1.02
CA CYS A 128 -8.66 0.51 2.00
C CYS A 128 -10.15 0.22 1.93
N ARG A 129 -10.73 -0.30 3.02
CA ARG A 129 -12.16 -0.66 3.12
C ARG A 129 -12.67 -0.31 4.51
N ASP A 130 -13.89 0.24 4.58
CA ASP A 130 -14.59 0.54 5.83
C ASP A 130 -13.74 1.35 6.84
N GLY A 131 -12.93 2.28 6.34
CA GLY A 131 -12.06 3.13 7.16
C GLY A 131 -10.77 2.47 7.65
N VAL A 132 -10.39 1.33 7.07
CA VAL A 132 -9.18 0.59 7.45
C VAL A 132 -8.28 0.40 6.25
N PHE A 133 -7.03 0.85 6.40
CA PHE A 133 -5.97 0.60 5.44
C PHE A 133 -5.21 -0.68 5.83
N SER A 134 -4.99 -1.55 4.85
CA SER A 134 -4.22 -2.79 5.00
C SER A 134 -3.15 -2.87 3.92
N SER A 135 -1.98 -3.39 4.28
CA SER A 135 -0.85 -3.57 3.36
C SER A 135 -0.15 -4.90 3.61
N VAL A 136 0.25 -5.55 2.52
CA VAL A 136 1.06 -6.76 2.49
C VAL A 136 2.22 -6.52 1.53
N LEU A 137 3.44 -6.52 2.04
CA LEU A 137 4.66 -6.46 1.24
C LEU A 137 5.35 -7.82 1.29
N VAL A 138 5.70 -8.36 0.13
CA VAL A 138 6.49 -9.58 -0.01
C VAL A 138 7.77 -9.25 -0.76
N MET A 139 8.91 -9.57 -0.16
CA MET A 139 10.23 -9.47 -0.76
C MET A 139 10.90 -10.84 -0.71
N ARG A 140 11.46 -11.30 -1.81
CA ARG A 140 12.31 -12.50 -1.86
C ARG A 140 13.13 -12.51 -3.14
N ASP A 141 14.24 -13.24 -3.12
CA ASP A 141 15.00 -13.51 -4.34
C ASP A 141 14.12 -14.26 -5.36
N GLY A 142 14.17 -13.80 -6.61
CA GLY A 142 13.47 -14.43 -7.73
C GLY A 142 11.96 -14.19 -7.78
N ILE A 143 11.46 -13.12 -7.16
CA ILE A 143 10.12 -12.60 -7.53
C ILE A 143 10.14 -12.28 -9.03
N THR A 144 9.04 -12.60 -9.70
CA THR A 144 8.87 -12.36 -11.14
C THR A 144 7.68 -11.45 -11.45
N GLY A 145 6.77 -11.29 -10.49
CA GLY A 145 5.50 -10.61 -10.73
C GLY A 145 4.52 -11.43 -11.57
N ALA A 146 4.73 -12.75 -11.64
CA ALA A 146 3.85 -13.64 -12.38
C ALA A 146 2.42 -13.63 -11.79
N PRO A 147 1.38 -13.87 -12.61
CA PRO A 147 -0.01 -13.78 -12.16
C PRO A 147 -0.33 -14.63 -10.92
N GLU A 148 0.33 -15.78 -10.76
CA GLU A 148 0.19 -16.63 -9.57
C GLU A 148 0.76 -16.00 -8.29
N GLU A 149 1.85 -15.23 -8.40
CA GLU A 149 2.44 -14.51 -7.27
C GLU A 149 1.54 -13.34 -6.89
N VAL A 150 1.04 -12.59 -7.88
CA VAL A 150 0.07 -11.52 -7.69
C VAL A 150 -1.20 -12.06 -6.99
N ALA A 151 -1.79 -13.14 -7.50
CA ALA A 151 -2.98 -13.75 -6.91
C ALA A 151 -2.74 -14.26 -5.46
N THR A 152 -1.51 -14.66 -5.14
CA THR A 152 -1.14 -15.07 -3.78
C THR A 152 -1.13 -13.86 -2.84
N VAL A 153 -0.61 -12.72 -3.30
CA VAL A 153 -0.62 -11.46 -2.53
C VAL A 153 -2.04 -10.93 -2.36
N GLU A 154 -2.88 -10.99 -3.40
CA GLU A 154 -4.31 -10.60 -3.33
C GLU A 154 -5.05 -11.42 -2.26
N GLN A 155 -4.85 -12.73 -2.23
CA GLN A 155 -5.47 -13.60 -1.21
C GLN A 155 -5.01 -13.26 0.21
N ALA A 156 -3.72 -12.96 0.39
CA ALA A 156 -3.21 -12.53 1.68
C ALA A 156 -3.76 -11.17 2.10
N LEU A 157 -3.81 -10.21 1.18
CA LEU A 157 -4.38 -8.90 1.43
C LEU A 157 -5.85 -9.00 1.84
N ALA A 158 -6.65 -9.81 1.14
CA ALA A 158 -8.04 -10.09 1.51
C ALA A 158 -8.17 -10.70 2.92
N THR A 159 -7.24 -11.57 3.30
CA THR A 159 -7.20 -12.16 4.65
C THR A 159 -6.91 -11.10 5.71
N VAL A 160 -5.96 -10.20 5.46
CA VAL A 160 -5.60 -9.10 6.36
C VAL A 160 -6.75 -8.09 6.48
N ALA A 161 -7.39 -7.73 5.37
CA ALA A 161 -8.49 -6.78 5.35
C ALA A 161 -9.72 -7.27 6.11
N ALA A 162 -9.93 -8.58 6.22
CA ALA A 162 -11.10 -9.20 6.87
C ALA A 162 -11.03 -9.25 8.41
N HIS A 163 -9.87 -8.99 9.04
CA HIS A 163 -9.64 -9.10 10.48
C HIS A 163 -9.24 -7.76 11.05
#